data_AF-A0A916SIM0-F1
#
_entry.id   AF-A0A916SIM0-F1
#
_cell.length_a   1.000
_cell.length_b   1.000
_cell.length_c   1.000
_cell.angle_alpha   90.00
_cell.angle_beta   90.00
_cell.angle_gamma   90.00
#
_symmetry.space_group_name_H-M   'P 1'
#
loop_
_entity.id
_entity.type
_entity.pdbx_description
1 polymer ?
#
loop_
_entity_poly.entity_id
_entity_poly.type
_entity_poly.pdbx_seq_one_letter_code
_entity_poly.pdbx_strand_id
1 'polypeptide(L)' 'MVAAIAISTTIVDTSPFSTNGALVVANAPDEKREQVLRQLLIYSALIAIIGPVVAWLVLVVPGLV' A
#
# COMPACT_ATOMS: atom_id res chain seq x y z
N MET A 1 14.54 11.70 1.32
CA MET A 1 14.57 10.48 2.16
C MET A 1 13.33 10.35 3.04
N VAL A 2 12.97 11.36 3.85
CA VAL A 2 11.79 11.31 4.74
C VAL A 2 10.48 11.01 4.00
N ALA A 3 10.21 11.67 2.87
CA ALA A 3 9.00 11.41 2.07
C ALA A 3 8.94 9.96 1.54
N ALA A 4 10.07 9.42 1.06
CA ALA A 4 10.14 8.05 0.58
C ALA A 4 9.92 7.03 1.72
N ILE A 5 10.48 7.30 2.90
CA ILE A 5 10.27 6.47 4.10
C ILE A 5 8.79 6.52 4.53
N ALA A 6 8.20 7.71 4.65
CA ALA A 6 6.80 7.88 5.06
C ALA A 6 5.81 7.20 4.11
N ILE A 7 6.07 7.26 2.80
CA ILE A 7 5.25 6.56 1.80
C ILE A 7 5.42 5.05 1.97
N SER A 8 6.67 4.57 2.11
CA SER A 8 6.94 3.15 2.31
C SER A 8 6.30 2.58 3.58
N THR A 9 6.28 3.34 4.69
CA THR A 9 5.68 2.87 5.96
C THR A 9 4.16 2.78 5.86
N THR A 10 3.51 3.75 5.21
CA THR A 10 2.04 3.80 5.05
C THR A 10 1.52 2.65 4.17
N ILE A 11 2.30 2.25 3.17
CA ILE A 11 1.96 1.13 2.28
C ILE A 11 2.01 -0.20 3.02
N VAL A 12 3.02 -0.38 3.89
CA VAL A 12 3.13 -1.57 4.75
C VAL A 12 2.02 -1.62 5.79
N ASP A 13 1.65 -0.47 6.37
CA ASP A 13 0.59 -0.36 7.38
C ASP A 13 -0.81 -0.69 6.85
N THR A 14 -1.06 -0.51 5.55
CA THR A 14 -2.34 -0.85 4.90
C THR A 14 -2.34 -2.25 4.28
N SER A 15 -1.24 -2.99 4.39
CA SER A 15 -1.12 -4.36 3.90
C SER A 15 -2.01 -5.32 4.70
N PRO A 16 -2.44 -6.45 4.11
CA PRO A 16 -3.23 -7.47 4.83
C PRO A 16 -2.47 -8.12 6.00
N PHE A 17 -1.16 -7.89 6.10
CA PHE A 17 -0.29 -8.42 7.15
C PHE A 17 -0.07 -7.43 8.30
N SER A 18 -0.56 -6.20 8.17
CA SER A 18 -0.65 -5.25 9.28
C SER A 18 -1.83 -5.60 10.20
N THR A 19 -1.79 -5.17 11.46
CA THR A 19 -2.86 -5.38 12.44
C THR A 19 -4.23 -4.96 11.90
N ASN A 20 -4.30 -3.85 11.18
CA ASN A 20 -5.56 -3.36 10.58
C ASN A 20 -6.02 -4.25 9.41
N GLY A 21 -5.11 -4.69 8.54
CA GLY A 21 -5.42 -5.56 7.42
C GLY A 21 -5.83 -6.98 7.85
N ALA A 22 -5.17 -7.51 8.88
CA ALA A 22 -5.49 -8.81 9.47
C ALA A 22 -6.90 -8.81 10.09
N LEU A 23 -7.29 -7.72 10.76
CA LEU A 23 -8.65 -7.56 11.28
C LEU A 23 -9.70 -7.48 10.17
N VAL A 24 -9.42 -6.77 9.08
CA VAL A 24 -10.33 -6.69 7.91
C VAL A 24 -10.53 -8.06 7.27
N VAL A 25 -9.47 -8.85 7.11
CA VAL A 25 -9.58 -10.22 6.59
C VAL A 25 -10.24 -11.15 7.61
N ALA A 26 -10.05 -10.94 8.91
CA ALA A 26 -10.66 -11.76 9.95
C ALA A 26 -12.17 -11.52 10.12
N ASN A 27 -12.64 -10.29 9.88
CA ASN A 27 -14.05 -9.90 9.97
C ASN A 27 -14.82 -10.04 8.64
N ALA A 28 -14.15 -10.40 7.54
CA ALA A 28 -14.81 -10.63 6.27
C ALA A 28 -15.66 -11.92 6.31
N PRO A 29 -16.85 -11.95 5.65
CA PRO A 29 -17.65 -13.16 5.51
C PRO A 29 -16.84 -14.31 4.91
N ASP A 30 -17.00 -15.54 5.39
CA ASP A 30 -16.13 -16.67 5.01
C ASP A 30 -16.10 -16.92 3.48
N GLU A 31 -17.21 -16.72 2.77
CA GLU A 31 -17.26 -16.81 1.30
C GLU A 31 -16.42 -15.73 0.57
N LYS A 32 -16.14 -14.60 1.22
CA LYS A 32 -15.42 -13.45 0.62
C LYS A 32 -14.01 -13.27 1.17
N ARG A 33 -13.64 -14.04 2.20
CA ARG A 33 -12.39 -13.88 2.94
C ARG A 33 -11.15 -13.99 2.06
N GLU A 34 -11.13 -14.99 1.18
CA GLU A 34 -10.06 -15.20 0.21
C GLU A 34 -10.01 -14.08 -0.85
N GLN A 35 -11.18 -13.59 -1.26
CA GLN A 35 -11.29 -12.50 -2.22
C GLN A 35 -10.77 -11.17 -1.63
N VAL A 36 -11.13 -10.87 -0.38
CA VAL A 36 -10.66 -9.70 0.39
C VAL A 36 -9.15 -9.76 0.59
N LEU A 37 -8.61 -10.91 0.98
CA LEU A 37 -7.16 -11.12 1.11
C LEU A 37 -6.45 -10.86 -0.23
N ARG A 38 -6.96 -11.43 -1.33
CA ARG A 38 -6.38 -11.24 -2.67
C ARG A 38 -6.43 -9.79 -3.13
N GLN A 39 -7.53 -9.08 -2.86
CA GLN A 39 -7.68 -7.66 -3.19
C GLN A 39 -6.69 -6.79 -2.40
N LEU A 40 -6.52 -7.05 -1.11
CA LEU A 40 -5.56 -6.33 -0.27
C LEU A 40 -4.11 -6.59 -0.70
N LEU A 41 -3.78 -7.83 -1.11
CA LEU A 41 -2.46 -8.17 -1.66
C LEU A 41 -2.18 -7.44 -2.97
N ILE A 42 -3.13 -7.45 -3.91
CA ILE A 42 -2.99 -6.74 -5.19
C ILE A 42 -2.86 -5.24 -4.95
N TYR A 43 -3.71 -4.68 -4.10
CA TYR A 43 -3.72 -3.25 -3.80
C TYR A 43 -2.41 -2.78 -3.17
N SER A 44 -1.93 -3.50 -2.14
CA SER A 44 -0.66 -3.18 -1.48
C SER A 44 0.54 -3.30 -2.43
N ALA A 45 0.58 -4.32 -3.30
CA ALA A 45 1.61 -4.47 -4.33
C ALA A 45 1.58 -3.34 -5.37
N LEU A 46 0.37 -2.89 -5.77
CA LEU A 46 0.20 -1.81 -6.74
C LEU A 46 0.74 -0.48 -6.16
N ILE A 47 0.38 -0.15 -4.92
CA ILE A 47 0.81 1.10 -4.27
C ILE A 47 2.31 1.08 -3.95
N ALA A 48 2.88 -0.08 -3.62
CA ALA A 48 4.33 -0.23 -3.42
C ALA A 48 5.16 0.25 -4.62
N ILE A 49 4.60 0.17 -5.83
CA ILE A 49 5.24 0.64 -7.06
C ILE A 49 4.80 2.07 -7.40
N ILE A 50 3.50 2.34 -7.38
CA ILE A 50 2.95 3.63 -7.79
C ILE A 50 3.39 4.76 -6.85
N GLY A 51 3.38 4.53 -5.53
CA GLY A 51 3.71 5.54 -4.52
C GLY A 51 5.10 6.16 -4.73
N PRO A 52 6.18 5.36 -4.81
CA PRO A 52 7.52 5.86 -5.10
C PRO A 52 7.65 6.57 -6.45
N VAL A 53 7.04 6.03 -7.51
CA VAL A 53 7.09 6.62 -8.85
C VAL A 53 6.43 8.00 -8.88
N VAL A 54 5.22 8.10 -8.33
CA VAL A 54 4.49 9.38 -8.24
C VAL A 54 5.25 10.38 -7.38
N ALA A 55 5.77 9.96 -6.23
CA ALA A 55 6.55 10.84 -5.37
C ALA A 55 7.82 11.36 -6.04
N TRP A 56 8.53 10.51 -6.79
CA TRP A 56 9.69 10.92 -7.57
C TRP A 56 9.31 11.91 -8.67
N LEU A 57 8.24 11.64 -9.43
CA LEU A 57 7.76 12.53 -10.49
C LEU A 57 7.33 13.90 -9.95
N VAL A 58 6.70 13.96 -8.78
CA VAL A 58 6.21 15.23 -8.22
C VAL A 58 7.33 16.01 -7.51
N LEU A 59 8.26 15.33 -6.83
CA LEU A 59 9.24 16.00 -5.97
C LEU A 59 10.61 16.19 -6.63
N VAL A 60 11.00 15.35 -7.59
CA VAL A 60 12.35 15.38 -8.19
C VAL A 60 12.34 15.98 -9.58
N VAL A 61 11.40 15.59 -10.45
CA VAL A 61 11.36 16.07 -11.85
C VAL A 61 11.20 17.59 -11.97
N PRO A 62 10.36 18.29 -11.19
CA PRO A 62 10.22 19.74 -11.30
C PRO A 62 11.47 20.52 -10.85
N GLY A 63 12.32 19.92 -10.01
CA GLY A 63 13.61 20.51 -9.62
C GLY A 63 14.74 20.22 -10.61
N LEU A 64 14.48 19.41 -11.64
CA LEU A 64 15.44 19.05 -12.69
C LEU A 64 15.32 19.92 -13.94
N VAL A 65 14.26 20.72 -14.05
CA VAL A 65 13.94 21.60 -15.19
C VAL A 65 14.20 23.06 -14.88
#